data_AF-A0AB38G8Z9-F1
#
_entry.id   AF-A0AB38G8Z9-F1
#
_cell.length_a   1.000
_cell.length_b   1.000
_cell.length_c   1.000
_cell.angle_alpha   90.00
_cell.angle_beta   90.00
_cell.angle_gamma   90.00
#
_symmetry.space_group_name_H-M   'P 1'
#
loop_
_entity.id
_entity.type
_entity.pdbx_description
1 polymer ?
#
loop_
_entity_poly.entity_id
_entity_poly.type
_entity_poly.pdbx_seq_one_letter_code
_entity_poly.pdbx_strand_id
1 'polypeptide(L)'
;MDSEMDYVARIHLKRNNDNVRKELVDFCLNGSKQYLALGWSRLSSDIKKDDFQEYYNRIKEERGRANSAINVFRDTKADDLFWTRDLNGYYWICRVRSQVEVVCDEYLDIGAIIPVEAYNIGIQVPGQIKSSFNRPRGGTVERIHDEIIIEYSKKIFNQMSKSEFYKVIPFEGSLLDNLPDFDLEELVISYLQIKENYYVLSNSIANKSTTIKIECEMISRDIDNPRKAVVQVKGRKAKELDALEFKQYVEKGYIVYLYAPLVINLNQLKNVVRITDKDLLDFYKNNKSILPASITQWEDLFIDVI
;
A
#
# COMPACT_ATOMS: atom_id res chain seq x y z
N MET A 1 24.40 11.95 -11.42
CA MET A 1 23.98 10.69 -12.06
C MET A 1 22.97 10.12 -11.08
N ASP A 2 21.70 10.48 -11.24
CA ASP A 2 20.66 10.00 -10.33
C ASP A 2 20.62 8.49 -10.46
N SER A 3 21.00 7.77 -9.40
CA SER A 3 20.68 6.35 -9.35
C SER A 3 19.16 6.28 -9.33
N GLU A 4 18.59 5.69 -10.38
CA GLU A 4 17.16 5.46 -10.49
C GLU A 4 16.67 4.75 -9.22
N MET A 5 15.75 5.40 -8.49
CA MET A 5 15.20 4.86 -7.25
C MET A 5 14.41 3.58 -7.58
N ASP A 6 14.92 2.43 -7.15
CA ASP A 6 14.40 1.10 -7.47
C ASP A 6 13.39 0.57 -6.43
N TYR A 7 13.23 1.28 -5.32
CA TYR A 7 12.18 1.04 -4.33
C TYR A 7 11.85 2.27 -3.51
N VAL A 8 10.67 2.25 -2.91
CA VAL A 8 10.37 3.05 -1.70
C VAL A 8 10.25 2.11 -0.52
N ALA A 9 10.79 2.50 0.63
CA ALA A 9 10.66 1.71 1.84
C ALA A 9 9.39 2.09 2.59
N ARG A 10 8.82 1.16 3.35
CA ARG A 10 7.91 1.51 4.44
C ARG A 10 8.53 1.11 5.76
N ILE A 11 8.27 1.89 6.80
CA ILE A 11 8.71 1.60 8.16
C ILE A 11 7.58 1.78 9.17
N HIS A 12 7.45 0.82 10.08
CA HIS A 12 6.65 0.97 11.27
C HIS A 12 7.49 1.49 12.44
N LEU A 13 7.03 2.58 13.06
CA LEU A 13 7.52 3.01 14.36
C LEU A 13 6.85 2.14 15.44
N LYS A 14 7.52 1.05 15.85
CA LYS A 14 6.99 0.05 16.79
C LYS A 14 7.66 0.18 18.16
N ARG A 15 6.85 0.17 19.21
CA ARG A 15 7.25 -0.12 20.61
C ARG A 15 6.18 -0.98 21.26
N ASN A 16 6.60 -1.80 22.22
CA ASN A 16 5.70 -2.72 22.92
C ASN A 16 4.78 -2.00 23.91
N ASN A 17 5.20 -0.83 24.41
CA ASN A 17 4.41 0.02 25.29
C ASN A 17 3.79 1.15 24.48
N ASP A 18 2.45 1.26 24.48
CA ASP A 18 1.74 2.24 23.66
C ASP A 18 2.00 3.70 24.05
N ASN A 19 2.22 4.00 25.34
CA ASN A 19 2.57 5.36 25.78
C ASN A 19 3.94 5.75 25.25
N VAL A 20 4.95 4.89 25.43
CA VAL A 20 6.30 5.10 24.90
C VAL A 20 6.30 5.14 23.37
N ARG A 21 5.41 4.36 22.73
CA ARG A 21 5.24 4.38 21.27
C ARG A 21 4.74 5.72 20.77
N LYS A 22 3.83 6.37 21.50
CA LYS A 22 3.35 7.72 21.17
C LYS A 22 4.50 8.71 21.22
N GLU A 23 5.31 8.66 22.29
CA GLU A 23 6.48 9.53 22.43
C GLU A 23 7.52 9.29 21.33
N LEU A 24 7.75 8.04 20.91
CA LEU A 24 8.59 7.73 19.76
C LEU A 24 8.06 8.34 18.46
N VAL A 25 6.75 8.25 18.22
CA VAL A 25 6.12 8.82 17.01
C VAL A 25 6.22 10.35 17.03
N ASP A 26 5.98 10.98 18.18
CA ASP A 26 6.13 12.42 18.36
C ASP A 26 7.58 12.88 18.16
N PHE A 27 8.55 12.14 18.71
CA PHE A 27 9.98 12.36 18.48
C PHE A 27 10.35 12.30 16.99
N CYS A 28 9.84 11.29 16.27
CA CYS A 28 10.16 11.07 14.87
C CYS A 28 9.50 12.09 13.92
N LEU A 29 8.24 12.45 14.13
CA LEU A 29 7.44 13.15 13.12
C LEU A 29 7.05 14.58 13.50
N ASN A 30 6.90 14.87 14.80
CA ASN A 30 6.35 16.14 15.30
C ASN A 30 7.42 17.06 15.93
N GLY A 31 8.68 16.65 15.96
CA GLY A 31 9.80 17.48 16.41
C GLY A 31 10.20 18.55 15.39
N SER A 32 11.01 19.54 15.84
CA SER A 32 11.62 20.54 14.94
C SER A 32 12.60 19.92 13.93
N LYS A 33 13.11 18.74 14.25
CA LYS A 33 13.83 17.84 13.35
C LYS A 33 13.04 16.53 13.30
N GLN A 34 13.01 15.92 12.13
CA GLN A 34 12.26 14.70 11.89
C GLN A 34 13.20 13.54 11.59
N TYR A 35 12.80 12.35 12.02
CA TYR A 35 13.61 11.15 11.99
C TYR A 35 12.79 9.91 11.67
N LEU A 36 13.45 8.90 11.13
CA LEU A 36 12.99 7.51 11.19
C LEU A 36 13.92 6.75 12.13
N ALA A 37 13.35 6.13 13.16
CA ALA A 37 14.11 5.49 14.22
C ALA A 37 14.14 3.96 14.10
N LEU A 38 15.26 3.37 14.51
CA LEU A 38 15.48 1.94 14.68
C LEU A 38 15.89 1.65 16.13
N GLY A 39 15.30 0.63 16.74
CA GLY A 39 15.64 0.24 18.11
C GLY A 39 16.91 -0.59 18.24
N TRP A 40 17.08 -1.29 19.36
CA TRP A 40 18.32 -1.93 19.85
C TRP A 40 19.34 -0.97 20.46
N SER A 41 18.86 0.08 21.14
CA SER A 41 19.65 1.09 21.88
C SER A 41 20.76 0.52 22.77
N ARG A 42 20.51 -0.60 23.45
CA ARG A 42 21.54 -1.24 24.30
C ARG A 42 22.77 -1.77 23.54
N LEU A 43 22.68 -1.88 22.21
CA LEU A 43 23.80 -2.29 21.36
C LEU A 43 24.53 -1.09 20.74
N SER A 44 23.97 0.11 20.84
CA SER A 44 24.58 1.36 20.34
C SER A 44 25.42 2.09 21.38
N SER A 45 25.48 1.60 22.63
CA SER A 45 26.34 2.18 23.66
C SER A 45 27.79 2.21 23.21
N ASP A 46 28.44 3.35 23.44
CA ASP A 46 29.86 3.61 23.13
C ASP A 46 30.23 3.55 21.63
N ILE A 47 29.24 3.47 20.73
CA ILE A 47 29.47 3.58 19.28
C ILE A 47 29.47 5.04 18.87
N LYS A 48 30.40 5.43 18.00
CA LYS A 48 30.44 6.78 17.43
C LYS A 48 29.23 7.01 16.53
N LYS A 49 28.76 8.25 16.52
CA LYS A 49 27.58 8.67 15.75
C LYS A 49 27.64 8.28 14.27
N ASP A 50 28.81 8.30 13.66
CA ASP A 50 29.07 8.01 12.24
C ASP A 50 29.48 6.55 11.97
N ASP A 51 29.54 5.69 13.00
CA ASP A 51 29.95 4.29 12.88
C ASP A 51 28.77 3.32 12.90
N PHE A 52 27.89 3.46 11.91
CA PHE A 52 26.75 2.55 11.75
C PHE A 52 27.18 1.11 11.44
N GLN A 53 28.38 0.92 10.88
CA GLN A 53 28.87 -0.42 10.54
C GLN A 53 29.16 -1.26 11.79
N GLU A 54 29.74 -0.65 12.84
CA GLU A 54 29.90 -1.31 14.14
C GLU A 54 28.54 -1.68 14.75
N TYR A 55 27.59 -0.74 14.72
CA TYR A 55 26.22 -1.01 15.22
C TYR A 55 25.54 -2.15 14.47
N TYR A 56 25.72 -2.17 13.13
CA TYR A 56 25.24 -3.24 12.27
C TYR A 56 25.83 -4.60 12.64
N ASN A 57 27.14 -4.65 12.90
CA ASN A 57 27.82 -5.89 13.27
C ASN A 57 27.34 -6.43 14.62
N ARG A 58 27.19 -5.57 15.64
CA ARG A 58 26.69 -6.00 16.96
C ARG A 58 25.29 -6.61 16.91
N ILE A 59 24.39 -6.01 16.14
CA ILE A 59 23.03 -6.56 15.95
C ILE A 59 23.09 -7.90 15.20
N LYS A 60 23.95 -8.00 14.19
CA LYS A 60 24.11 -9.24 13.42
C LYS A 60 24.67 -10.37 14.30
N GLU A 61 25.65 -10.08 15.15
CA GLU A 61 26.24 -11.02 16.10
C GLU A 61 25.22 -11.53 17.12
N GLU A 62 24.50 -10.61 17.78
CA GLU A 62 23.49 -10.99 18.78
C GLU A 62 22.37 -11.85 18.21
N ARG A 63 21.89 -11.52 17.00
CA ARG A 63 20.73 -12.20 16.40
C ARG A 63 21.12 -13.41 15.57
N GLY A 64 22.42 -13.66 15.36
CA GLY A 64 22.95 -14.66 14.43
C GLY A 64 22.66 -14.39 12.95
N ARG A 65 21.86 -13.36 12.61
CA ARG A 65 21.56 -12.91 11.25
C ARG A 65 21.13 -11.45 11.24
N ALA A 66 21.39 -10.75 10.13
CA ALA A 66 20.93 -9.38 9.95
C ALA A 66 19.40 -9.33 9.85
N ASN A 67 18.78 -8.43 10.62
CA ASN A 67 17.35 -8.15 10.50
C ASN A 67 17.06 -7.36 9.22
N SER A 68 15.89 -7.54 8.59
CA SER A 68 15.54 -6.77 7.39
C SER A 68 15.56 -5.26 7.61
N ALA A 69 15.18 -4.79 8.81
CA ALA A 69 15.15 -3.38 9.13
C ALA A 69 16.55 -2.75 9.17
N ILE A 70 17.54 -3.44 9.76
CA ILE A 70 18.90 -2.91 9.82
C ILE A 70 19.60 -2.94 8.44
N ASN A 71 19.27 -3.92 7.60
CA ASN A 71 19.73 -3.93 6.21
C ASN A 71 19.22 -2.70 5.45
N VAL A 72 17.94 -2.34 5.62
CA VAL A 72 17.39 -1.14 4.97
C VAL A 72 18.10 0.12 5.46
N PHE A 73 18.32 0.26 6.77
CA PHE A 73 19.05 1.42 7.31
C PHE A 73 20.49 1.50 6.78
N ARG A 74 21.19 0.36 6.66
CA ARG A 74 22.54 0.29 6.05
C ARG A 74 22.54 0.76 4.60
N ASP A 75 21.55 0.32 3.84
CA ASP A 75 21.48 0.56 2.39
C ASP A 75 20.90 1.94 2.04
N THR A 76 20.38 2.67 3.04
CA THR A 76 19.71 3.95 2.87
C THR A 76 20.70 5.04 2.47
N LYS A 77 20.32 5.84 1.48
CA LYS A 77 21.07 6.99 0.98
C LYS A 77 20.25 8.27 1.08
N ALA A 78 20.92 9.41 0.95
CA ALA A 78 20.24 10.69 0.78
C ALA A 78 19.27 10.59 -0.40
N ASP A 79 18.11 11.23 -0.24
CA ASP A 79 17.03 11.30 -1.22
C ASP A 79 16.22 10.01 -1.44
N ASP A 80 16.50 8.94 -0.69
CA ASP A 80 15.60 7.78 -0.60
C ASP A 80 14.24 8.19 0.00
N LEU A 81 13.16 7.54 -0.44
CA LEU A 81 11.80 7.77 0.06
C LEU A 81 11.32 6.64 0.97
N PHE A 82 10.69 7.06 2.07
CA PHE A 82 10.06 6.18 3.05
C PHE A 82 8.61 6.57 3.28
N TRP A 83 7.75 5.58 3.40
CA TRP A 83 6.43 5.72 4.00
C TRP A 83 6.47 5.33 5.47
N THR A 84 5.80 6.10 6.32
CA THR A 84 5.46 5.66 7.68
C THR A 84 4.01 6.00 8.02
N ARG A 85 3.54 5.52 9.17
CA ARG A 85 2.17 5.73 9.65
C ARG A 85 2.18 5.99 11.15
N ASP A 86 1.50 7.04 11.57
CA ASP A 86 1.37 7.39 12.98
C ASP A 86 0.29 6.52 13.69
N LEU A 87 0.06 6.81 14.97
CA LEU A 87 -0.93 6.09 15.78
C LEU A 87 -2.38 6.48 15.48
N ASN A 88 -2.61 7.62 14.83
CA ASN A 88 -3.92 8.08 14.41
C ASN A 88 -4.31 7.55 13.01
N GLY A 89 -3.41 6.79 12.37
CA GLY A 89 -3.62 6.21 11.05
C GLY A 89 -3.27 7.14 9.89
N TYR A 90 -2.65 8.30 10.15
CA TYR A 90 -2.17 9.19 9.10
C TYR A 90 -0.86 8.66 8.52
N TYR A 91 -0.79 8.67 7.20
CA TYR A 91 0.38 8.27 6.44
C TYR A 91 1.29 9.47 6.23
N TRP A 92 2.59 9.21 6.25
CA TRP A 92 3.63 10.21 6.08
C TRP A 92 4.59 9.77 4.99
N ILE A 93 4.94 10.68 4.09
CA ILE A 93 6.04 10.52 3.14
C ILE A 93 7.28 11.19 3.71
N CYS A 94 8.42 10.51 3.67
CA CYS A 94 9.67 10.96 4.26
C CYS A 94 10.79 10.88 3.22
N ARG A 95 11.51 11.98 2.99
CA ARG A 95 12.76 11.99 2.21
C ARG A 95 13.95 11.97 3.14
N VAL A 96 14.92 11.11 2.86
CA VAL A 96 16.18 11.04 3.62
C VAL A 96 17.04 12.27 3.34
N ARG A 97 17.48 12.95 4.40
CA ARG A 97 18.36 14.13 4.31
C ARG A 97 19.83 13.78 4.35
N SER A 98 20.20 12.78 5.14
CA SER A 98 21.60 12.41 5.36
C SER A 98 21.72 10.94 5.73
N GLN A 99 22.96 10.46 5.81
CA GLN A 99 23.26 9.11 6.28
C GLN A 99 22.70 8.86 7.68
N VAL A 100 22.49 7.58 7.96
CA VAL A 100 22.04 7.09 9.27
C VAL A 100 23.03 7.51 10.37
N GLU A 101 22.51 7.88 11.52
CA GLU A 101 23.27 8.26 12.69
C GLU A 101 23.03 7.25 13.80
N VAL A 102 24.11 6.76 14.42
CA VAL A 102 24.02 5.94 15.63
C VAL A 102 23.75 6.86 16.81
N VAL A 103 22.75 6.51 17.62
CA VAL A 103 22.37 7.22 18.84
C VAL A 103 22.07 6.21 19.92
N CYS A 104 22.08 6.60 21.19
CA CYS A 104 21.68 5.72 22.29
C CYS A 104 20.61 6.41 23.12
N ASP A 105 19.35 6.02 22.92
CA ASP A 105 18.23 6.37 23.79
C ASP A 105 17.60 5.08 24.32
N GLU A 106 17.90 4.73 25.57
CA GLU A 106 17.38 3.51 26.18
C GLU A 106 15.88 3.58 26.50
N TYR A 107 15.36 4.79 26.74
CA TYR A 107 13.95 4.99 27.11
C TYR A 107 13.04 4.77 25.90
N LEU A 108 13.32 5.46 24.80
CA LEU A 108 12.62 5.28 23.54
C LEU A 108 13.11 4.05 22.77
N ASP A 109 14.18 3.40 23.22
CA ASP A 109 14.93 2.33 22.52
C ASP A 109 15.20 2.74 21.08
N ILE A 110 16.05 3.74 20.94
CA ILE A 110 16.57 4.18 19.66
C ILE A 110 18.07 3.92 19.68
N GLY A 111 18.51 3.04 18.78
CA GLY A 111 19.93 2.79 18.54
C GLY A 111 20.45 3.37 17.23
N ALA A 112 19.55 3.75 16.32
CA ALA A 112 19.90 4.50 15.12
C ALA A 112 18.74 5.36 14.63
N ILE A 113 19.06 6.47 13.96
CA ILE A 113 18.09 7.37 13.32
C ILE A 113 18.51 7.70 11.90
N ILE A 114 17.53 7.88 11.02
CA ILE A 114 17.72 8.48 9.70
C ILE A 114 17.10 9.88 9.75
N PRO A 115 17.88 10.96 9.61
CA PRO A 115 17.32 12.31 9.48
C PRO A 115 16.50 12.44 8.20
N VAL A 116 15.25 12.92 8.32
CA VAL A 116 14.32 13.03 7.20
C VAL A 116 13.64 14.40 7.11
N GLU A 117 13.06 14.66 5.95
CA GLU A 117 12.00 15.64 5.73
C GLU A 117 10.69 14.88 5.55
N ALA A 118 9.74 15.05 6.48
CA ALA A 118 8.52 14.26 6.52
C ALA A 118 7.26 15.13 6.41
N TYR A 119 6.32 14.69 5.58
CA TYR A 119 5.05 15.37 5.33
C TYR A 119 3.86 14.45 5.62
N ASN A 120 2.86 14.96 6.33
CA ASN A 120 1.60 14.26 6.58
C ASN A 120 0.71 14.29 5.34
N ILE A 121 0.35 13.12 4.84
CA ILE A 121 -0.46 12.93 3.62
C ILE A 121 -1.96 12.79 3.94
N GLY A 122 -2.32 12.41 5.16
CA GLY A 122 -3.69 12.04 5.50
C GLY A 122 -3.89 10.53 5.62
N ILE A 123 -5.17 10.13 5.63
CA ILE A 123 -5.59 8.73 5.82
C ILE A 123 -5.78 8.02 4.45
N GLN A 124 -6.01 8.80 3.39
CA GLN A 124 -6.26 8.26 2.06
C GLN A 124 -4.96 8.21 1.25
N VAL A 125 -4.47 6.99 1.03
CA VAL A 125 -3.30 6.66 0.21
C VAL A 125 -3.61 5.39 -0.61
N PRO A 126 -2.80 5.06 -1.63
CA PRO A 126 -2.95 3.85 -2.44
C PRO A 126 -3.20 2.58 -1.63
N GLY A 127 -4.06 1.70 -2.13
CA GLY A 127 -4.40 0.44 -1.47
C GLY A 127 -3.17 -0.42 -1.16
N GLN A 128 -2.19 -0.46 -2.06
CA GLN A 128 -0.94 -1.19 -1.85
C GLN A 128 -0.10 -0.62 -0.70
N ILE A 129 -0.02 0.71 -0.57
CA ILE A 129 0.60 1.37 0.58
C ILE A 129 -0.19 1.02 1.85
N LYS A 130 -1.52 1.15 1.87
CA LYS A 130 -2.32 0.79 3.06
C LYS A 130 -2.13 -0.67 3.48
N SER A 131 -2.27 -1.58 2.52
CA SER A 131 -2.15 -3.04 2.67
C SER A 131 -0.79 -3.43 3.23
N SER A 132 0.27 -2.74 2.84
CA SER A 132 1.60 -2.97 3.37
C SER A 132 1.60 -2.82 4.90
N PHE A 133 1.06 -1.72 5.46
CA PHE A 133 0.99 -1.48 6.91
C PHE A 133 0.06 -2.41 7.70
N ASN A 134 -0.84 -3.14 7.04
CA ASN A 134 -1.86 -3.94 7.72
C ASN A 134 -1.57 -5.45 7.74
N ARG A 135 -0.39 -5.88 7.27
CA ARG A 135 -0.04 -7.32 7.24
C ARG A 135 0.16 -7.88 8.65
N PRO A 136 -0.61 -8.91 9.07
CA PRO A 136 -0.37 -9.62 10.32
C PRO A 136 1.05 -10.19 10.32
N ARG A 137 1.80 -9.96 11.41
CA ARG A 137 3.22 -10.37 11.54
C ARG A 137 4.15 -9.76 10.46
N GLY A 138 3.73 -8.67 9.81
CA GLY A 138 4.58 -7.91 8.91
C GLY A 138 5.84 -7.40 9.60
N GLY A 139 6.96 -7.42 8.88
CA GLY A 139 8.24 -6.89 9.34
C GLY A 139 8.14 -5.40 9.73
N THR A 140 9.14 -4.92 10.48
CA THR A 140 9.23 -3.48 10.81
C THR A 140 9.42 -2.63 9.55
N VAL A 141 10.15 -3.16 8.57
CA VAL A 141 10.44 -2.50 7.30
C VAL A 141 10.14 -3.45 6.14
N GLU A 142 9.66 -2.89 5.02
CA GLU A 142 9.44 -3.58 3.74
C GLU A 142 9.86 -2.66 2.59
N ARG A 143 10.49 -3.22 1.54
CA ARG A 143 10.77 -2.50 0.29
C ARG A 143 9.62 -2.72 -0.68
N ILE A 144 9.13 -1.65 -1.30
CA ILE A 144 8.08 -1.66 -2.31
C ILE A 144 8.75 -1.30 -3.64
N HIS A 145 8.85 -2.29 -4.53
CA HIS A 145 9.50 -2.18 -5.84
C HIS A 145 8.51 -1.89 -6.98
N ASP A 146 7.26 -1.63 -6.64
CA ASP A 146 6.23 -1.33 -7.64
C ASP A 146 6.47 0.06 -8.23
N GLU A 147 6.77 0.12 -9.52
CA GLU A 147 7.12 1.35 -10.25
C GLU A 147 6.03 2.43 -10.10
N ILE A 148 4.75 2.03 -10.14
CA ILE A 148 3.63 2.97 -10.01
C ILE A 148 3.60 3.58 -8.61
N ILE A 149 3.90 2.78 -7.58
CA ILE A 149 4.03 3.27 -6.20
C ILE A 149 5.25 4.16 -6.03
N ILE A 150 6.37 3.86 -6.69
CA ILE A 150 7.59 4.68 -6.65
C ILE A 150 7.30 6.07 -7.23
N GLU A 151 6.74 6.14 -8.44
CA GLU A 151 6.43 7.41 -9.11
C GLU A 151 5.34 8.20 -8.35
N TYR A 152 4.34 7.50 -7.81
CA TYR A 152 3.36 8.13 -6.92
C TYR A 152 4.03 8.76 -5.69
N SER A 153 4.97 8.06 -5.07
CA SER A 153 5.68 8.56 -3.88
C SER A 153 6.50 9.81 -4.20
N LYS A 154 7.19 9.83 -5.35
CA LYS A 154 7.90 11.01 -5.86
C LYS A 154 6.96 12.19 -6.08
N LYS A 155 5.84 11.97 -6.78
CA LYS A 155 4.82 12.99 -7.04
C LYS A 155 4.26 13.59 -5.75
N ILE A 156 3.84 12.74 -4.80
CA ILE A 156 3.30 13.19 -3.53
C ILE A 156 4.33 13.99 -2.74
N PHE A 157 5.59 13.54 -2.70
CA PHE A 157 6.63 14.31 -2.03
C PHE A 157 6.80 15.71 -2.64
N ASN A 158 6.88 15.80 -3.97
CA ASN A 158 6.98 17.07 -4.69
C ASN A 158 5.81 18.01 -4.37
N GLN A 159 4.58 17.48 -4.39
CA GLN A 159 3.37 18.26 -4.06
C GLN A 159 3.40 18.81 -2.63
N MET A 160 3.78 17.98 -1.66
CA MET A 160 3.78 18.38 -0.24
C MET A 160 4.91 19.34 0.09
N SER A 161 6.10 19.12 -0.49
CA SER A 161 7.25 20.02 -0.35
C SER A 161 7.12 21.29 -1.20
N LYS A 162 6.11 21.38 -2.08
CA LYS A 162 5.93 22.46 -3.06
C LYS A 162 7.20 22.67 -3.89
N SER A 163 7.81 21.57 -4.31
CA SER A 163 9.05 21.55 -5.08
C SER A 163 8.98 20.53 -6.21
N GLU A 164 9.84 20.65 -7.22
CA GLU A 164 10.02 19.65 -8.27
C GLU A 164 11.30 18.84 -8.04
N PHE A 165 11.52 18.42 -6.79
CA PHE A 165 12.76 17.76 -6.38
C PHE A 165 13.01 16.45 -7.14
N TYR A 166 11.99 15.60 -7.22
CA TYR A 166 12.06 14.34 -7.97
C TYR A 166 11.53 14.52 -9.38
N LYS A 167 12.24 13.96 -10.37
CA LYS A 167 11.65 13.74 -11.69
C LYS A 167 10.60 12.63 -11.60
N VAL A 168 9.35 12.95 -11.93
CA VAL A 168 8.24 12.00 -12.00
C VAL A 168 8.07 11.52 -13.43
N ILE A 169 8.02 10.21 -13.61
CA ILE A 169 7.78 9.57 -14.90
C ILE A 169 6.30 9.17 -14.96
N PRO A 170 5.52 9.75 -15.89
CA PRO A 170 4.12 9.36 -16.07
C PRO A 170 4.01 7.98 -16.74
N PHE A 171 2.88 7.31 -16.55
CA PHE A 171 2.55 6.04 -17.19
C PHE A 171 1.63 6.26 -18.38
N GLU A 172 1.97 5.67 -19.51
CA GLU A 172 1.13 5.64 -20.69
C GLU A 172 -0.03 4.65 -20.51
N GLY A 173 -1.22 5.03 -20.98
CA GLY A 173 -2.41 4.17 -21.00
C GLY A 173 -3.54 4.69 -20.12
N SER A 174 -4.69 4.02 -20.22
CA SER A 174 -5.91 4.46 -19.56
C SER A 174 -5.87 4.20 -18.04
N LEU A 175 -6.82 4.80 -17.31
CA LEU A 175 -7.00 4.57 -15.87
C LEU A 175 -6.99 3.08 -15.51
N LEU A 176 -7.78 2.25 -16.20
CA LEU A 176 -7.89 0.82 -15.89
C LEU A 176 -6.63 0.03 -16.22
N ASP A 177 -5.76 0.57 -17.08
CA ASP A 177 -4.51 -0.08 -17.46
C ASP A 177 -3.44 0.04 -16.37
N ASN A 178 -3.47 1.17 -15.65
CA ASN A 178 -2.42 1.57 -14.72
C ASN A 178 -2.89 1.61 -13.26
N LEU A 179 -4.18 1.49 -12.98
CA LEU A 179 -4.69 1.44 -11.61
C LEU A 179 -4.12 0.21 -10.87
N PRO A 180 -3.46 0.37 -9.71
CA PRO A 180 -2.95 -0.77 -8.96
C PRO A 180 -4.04 -1.76 -8.56
N ASP A 181 -3.69 -3.05 -8.45
CA ASP A 181 -4.67 -4.14 -8.25
C ASP A 181 -5.64 -3.86 -7.07
N PHE A 182 -5.14 -3.41 -5.92
CA PHE A 182 -6.00 -3.07 -4.77
C PHE A 182 -6.98 -1.94 -5.05
N ASP A 183 -6.56 -0.93 -5.81
CA ASP A 183 -7.39 0.24 -6.12
C ASP A 183 -8.41 -0.12 -7.24
N LEU A 184 -8.04 -1.05 -8.14
CA LEU A 184 -8.95 -1.64 -9.13
C LEU A 184 -10.01 -2.52 -8.47
N GLU A 185 -9.64 -3.35 -7.50
CA GLU A 185 -10.59 -4.12 -6.67
C GLU A 185 -11.61 -3.19 -6.00
N GLU A 186 -11.14 -2.11 -5.38
CA GLU A 186 -12.02 -1.11 -4.74
C GLU A 186 -12.94 -0.42 -5.76
N LEU A 187 -12.48 -0.15 -6.98
CA LEU A 187 -13.30 0.42 -8.05
C LEU A 187 -14.43 -0.54 -8.47
N VAL A 188 -14.12 -1.83 -8.65
CA VAL A 188 -15.11 -2.85 -9.02
C VAL A 188 -16.10 -3.07 -7.88
N ILE A 189 -15.63 -3.14 -6.63
CA ILE A 189 -16.50 -3.26 -5.45
C ILE A 189 -17.40 -2.03 -5.34
N SER A 190 -16.87 -0.82 -5.55
CA SER A 190 -17.66 0.42 -5.57
C SER A 190 -18.73 0.41 -6.66
N TYR A 191 -18.40 -0.08 -7.87
CA TYR A 191 -19.36 -0.27 -8.96
C TYR A 191 -20.51 -1.16 -8.50
N LEU A 192 -20.22 -2.35 -7.95
CA LEU A 192 -21.26 -3.28 -7.49
C LEU A 192 -22.08 -2.69 -6.34
N GLN A 193 -21.44 -1.95 -5.44
CA GLN A 193 -22.16 -1.37 -4.32
C GLN A 193 -23.15 -0.29 -4.74
N ILE A 194 -22.76 0.55 -5.69
CA ILE A 194 -23.52 1.75 -6.10
C ILE A 194 -24.46 1.44 -7.26
N LYS A 195 -23.97 0.82 -8.34
CA LYS A 195 -24.77 0.54 -9.54
C LYS A 195 -25.65 -0.69 -9.41
N GLU A 196 -25.11 -1.76 -8.84
CA GLU A 196 -25.84 -3.04 -8.69
C GLU A 196 -26.58 -3.16 -7.34
N ASN A 197 -26.50 -2.11 -6.51
CA ASN A 197 -27.18 -1.97 -5.22
C ASN A 197 -26.82 -3.06 -4.19
N TYR A 198 -25.53 -3.37 -4.05
CA TYR A 198 -25.01 -4.35 -3.08
C TYR A 198 -24.30 -3.72 -1.87
N TYR A 199 -24.27 -4.39 -0.72
CA TYR A 199 -23.33 -4.10 0.36
C TYR A 199 -22.36 -5.25 0.57
N VAL A 200 -21.11 -4.92 0.92
CA VAL A 200 -20.05 -5.91 1.17
C VAL A 200 -20.23 -6.57 2.53
N LEU A 201 -20.03 -7.89 2.60
CA LEU A 201 -19.89 -8.61 3.85
C LEU A 201 -18.44 -8.49 4.33
N SER A 202 -18.17 -7.62 5.32
CA SER A 202 -16.79 -7.30 5.73
C SER A 202 -15.97 -8.52 6.19
N ASN A 203 -16.62 -9.54 6.75
CA ASN A 203 -16.01 -10.79 7.19
C ASN A 203 -15.66 -11.75 6.03
N SER A 204 -16.09 -11.45 4.81
CA SER A 204 -15.81 -12.24 3.60
C SER A 204 -14.68 -11.69 2.75
N ILE A 205 -14.18 -10.49 3.08
CA ILE A 205 -13.08 -9.86 2.34
C ILE A 205 -11.85 -10.78 2.45
N ALA A 206 -11.31 -11.19 1.31
CA ALA A 206 -10.26 -12.19 1.26
C ALA A 206 -8.95 -11.67 1.86
N ASN A 207 -8.51 -12.30 2.95
CA ASN A 207 -7.24 -12.00 3.60
C ASN A 207 -6.07 -12.69 2.89
N LYS A 208 -5.67 -12.28 1.68
CA LYS A 208 -4.52 -12.85 0.92
C LYS A 208 -4.43 -14.39 0.99
N SER A 209 -5.58 -15.06 1.13
CA SER A 209 -5.66 -16.50 1.33
C SER A 209 -5.61 -17.12 -0.04
N THR A 210 -4.61 -17.95 -0.30
CA THR A 210 -4.46 -18.65 -1.59
C THR A 210 -5.60 -19.64 -1.86
N THR A 211 -6.43 -19.94 -0.85
CA THR A 211 -7.54 -20.88 -0.96
C THR A 211 -8.85 -20.21 -1.39
N ILE A 212 -9.02 -18.90 -1.14
CA ILE A 212 -10.25 -18.18 -1.46
C ILE A 212 -10.06 -17.47 -2.81
N LYS A 213 -10.85 -17.86 -3.81
CA LYS A 213 -10.74 -17.38 -5.19
C LYS A 213 -11.54 -16.10 -5.49
N ILE A 214 -12.12 -15.47 -4.48
CA ILE A 214 -12.99 -14.29 -4.62
C ILE A 214 -12.43 -13.17 -3.74
N GLU A 215 -12.72 -11.92 -4.08
CA GLU A 215 -12.27 -10.77 -3.30
C GLU A 215 -13.21 -10.51 -2.11
N CYS A 216 -14.53 -10.66 -2.30
CA CYS A 216 -15.53 -10.62 -1.23
C CYS A 216 -16.88 -11.22 -1.66
N GLU A 217 -17.72 -11.49 -0.66
CA GLU A 217 -19.16 -11.72 -0.80
C GLU A 217 -19.97 -10.44 -0.54
N MET A 218 -21.14 -10.37 -1.16
CA MET A 218 -22.05 -9.22 -1.08
C MET A 218 -23.51 -9.67 -1.02
N ILE A 219 -24.37 -8.83 -0.44
CA ILE A 219 -25.82 -9.02 -0.41
C ILE A 219 -26.50 -7.76 -0.99
N SER A 220 -27.54 -7.92 -1.79
CA SER A 220 -28.28 -6.77 -2.34
C SER A 220 -29.00 -6.03 -1.23
N ARG A 221 -29.16 -4.71 -1.40
CA ARG A 221 -30.03 -3.88 -0.53
C ARG A 221 -31.49 -3.93 -0.95
N ASP A 222 -31.82 -4.68 -2.00
CA ASP A 222 -33.18 -4.91 -2.45
C ASP A 222 -33.87 -5.90 -1.50
N ILE A 223 -34.84 -5.40 -0.73
CA ILE A 223 -35.58 -6.16 0.28
C ILE A 223 -36.55 -7.14 -0.37
N ASP A 224 -37.13 -6.78 -1.51
CA ASP A 224 -38.15 -7.58 -2.18
C ASP A 224 -37.51 -8.69 -3.02
N ASN A 225 -36.26 -8.50 -3.44
CA ASN A 225 -35.49 -9.49 -4.19
C ASN A 225 -34.04 -9.60 -3.66
N PRO A 226 -33.83 -10.29 -2.52
CA PRO A 226 -32.49 -10.45 -1.95
C PRO A 226 -31.63 -11.35 -2.84
N ARG A 227 -30.50 -10.81 -3.28
CA ARG A 227 -29.50 -11.50 -4.11
C ARG A 227 -28.19 -11.62 -3.35
N LYS A 228 -27.51 -12.75 -3.53
CA LYS A 228 -26.15 -12.94 -3.06
C LYS A 228 -25.20 -12.82 -4.23
N ALA A 229 -24.06 -12.19 -4.01
CA ALA A 229 -23.04 -12.04 -5.03
C ALA A 229 -21.65 -12.34 -4.50
N VAL A 230 -20.78 -12.80 -5.39
CA VAL A 230 -19.33 -12.83 -5.18
C VAL A 230 -18.66 -12.13 -6.34
N VAL A 231 -17.49 -11.56 -6.09
CA VAL A 231 -16.72 -10.88 -7.14
C VAL A 231 -15.29 -11.41 -7.20
N GLN A 232 -14.77 -11.53 -8.42
CA GLN A 232 -13.34 -11.72 -8.64
C GLN A 232 -12.79 -10.69 -9.61
N VAL A 233 -11.65 -10.11 -9.24
CA VAL A 233 -10.99 -9.03 -9.99
C VAL A 233 -9.59 -9.48 -10.41
N LYS A 234 -9.23 -9.16 -11.65
CA LYS A 234 -7.90 -9.38 -12.21
C LYS A 234 -7.50 -8.15 -13.01
N GLY A 235 -6.36 -7.57 -12.65
CA GLY A 235 -5.75 -6.46 -13.38
C GLY A 235 -5.25 -6.84 -14.76
N ARG A 236 -4.81 -5.84 -15.53
CA ARG A 236 -4.48 -5.99 -16.96
C ARG A 236 -3.42 -7.05 -17.27
N LYS A 237 -2.44 -7.22 -16.38
CA LYS A 237 -1.30 -8.15 -16.55
C LYS A 237 -1.63 -9.59 -16.11
N ALA A 238 -2.84 -9.84 -15.61
CA ALA A 238 -3.23 -11.15 -15.12
C ALA A 238 -3.50 -12.14 -16.27
N LYS A 239 -3.38 -13.43 -15.95
CA LYS A 239 -3.82 -14.52 -16.84
C LYS A 239 -5.34 -14.51 -17.00
N GLU A 240 -5.81 -15.23 -18.01
CA GLU A 240 -7.24 -15.47 -18.21
C GLU A 240 -7.90 -16.07 -16.97
N LEU A 241 -9.17 -15.74 -16.79
CA LEU A 241 -10.00 -16.23 -15.71
C LEU A 241 -11.05 -17.20 -16.27
N ASP A 242 -11.09 -18.42 -15.73
CA ASP A 242 -12.09 -19.42 -16.12
C ASP A 242 -13.34 -19.33 -15.24
N ALA A 243 -14.48 -19.02 -15.86
CA ALA A 243 -15.76 -18.94 -15.15
C ALA A 243 -16.15 -20.25 -14.46
N LEU A 244 -15.71 -21.41 -14.98
CA LEU A 244 -16.01 -22.71 -14.39
C LEU A 244 -15.43 -22.89 -12.98
N GLU A 245 -14.37 -22.16 -12.63
CA GLU A 245 -13.80 -22.17 -11.28
C GLU A 245 -14.77 -21.67 -10.19
N PHE A 246 -15.82 -20.96 -10.61
CA PHE A 246 -16.80 -20.35 -9.72
C PHE A 246 -18.13 -21.10 -9.68
N LYS A 247 -18.21 -22.28 -10.32
CA LYS A 247 -19.43 -23.09 -10.42
C LYS A 247 -20.09 -23.34 -9.06
N GLN A 248 -19.30 -23.59 -8.02
CA GLN A 248 -19.80 -23.83 -6.66
C GLN A 248 -20.62 -22.66 -6.08
N TYR A 249 -20.34 -21.41 -6.49
CA TYR A 249 -21.08 -20.24 -6.03
C TYR A 249 -22.41 -20.14 -6.76
N VAL A 250 -22.40 -20.40 -8.07
CA VAL A 250 -23.61 -20.48 -8.89
C VAL A 250 -24.56 -21.56 -8.35
N GLU A 251 -24.05 -22.75 -8.03
CA GLU A 251 -24.82 -23.85 -7.43
C GLU A 251 -25.41 -23.49 -6.06
N LYS A 252 -24.78 -22.57 -5.33
CA LYS A 252 -25.28 -22.01 -4.06
C LYS A 252 -26.20 -20.79 -4.23
N GLY A 253 -26.58 -20.46 -5.46
CA GLY A 253 -27.50 -19.35 -5.77
C GLY A 253 -26.86 -17.96 -5.77
N TYR A 254 -25.54 -17.87 -5.83
CA TYR A 254 -24.85 -16.58 -5.99
C TYR A 254 -24.83 -16.13 -7.45
N ILE A 255 -24.85 -14.82 -7.65
CA ILE A 255 -24.41 -14.16 -8.88
C ILE A 255 -22.89 -13.97 -8.77
N VAL A 256 -22.15 -14.44 -9.77
CA VAL A 256 -20.69 -14.30 -9.82
C VAL A 256 -20.36 -13.15 -10.77
N TYR A 257 -19.79 -12.08 -10.23
CA TYR A 257 -19.27 -10.96 -11.02
C TYR A 257 -17.78 -11.15 -11.28
N LEU A 258 -17.36 -10.98 -12.53
CA LEU A 258 -15.97 -11.17 -12.95
C LEU A 258 -15.48 -9.92 -13.69
N TYR A 259 -14.37 -9.36 -13.23
CA TYR A 259 -13.62 -8.36 -13.98
C TYR A 259 -12.22 -8.88 -14.28
N ALA A 260 -11.90 -9.06 -15.56
CA ALA A 260 -10.59 -9.52 -16.03
C ALA A 260 -10.38 -9.14 -17.51
N PRO A 261 -9.12 -9.09 -17.98
CA PRO A 261 -8.81 -8.85 -19.39
C PRO A 261 -9.45 -9.88 -20.32
N LEU A 262 -9.42 -11.15 -19.90
CA LEU A 262 -10.05 -12.26 -20.59
C LEU A 262 -10.78 -13.17 -19.60
N VAL A 263 -12.04 -13.49 -19.92
CA VAL A 263 -12.85 -14.48 -19.18
C VAL A 263 -13.29 -15.56 -20.16
N ILE A 264 -12.93 -16.82 -19.88
CA ILE A 264 -13.34 -17.97 -20.69
C ILE A 264 -14.51 -18.71 -20.05
N ASN A 265 -15.22 -19.52 -20.85
CA ASN A 265 -16.36 -20.34 -20.44
C ASN A 265 -17.54 -19.58 -19.80
N LEU A 266 -17.61 -18.25 -19.98
CA LEU A 266 -18.67 -17.41 -19.42
C LEU A 266 -20.08 -17.93 -19.75
N ASN A 267 -20.30 -18.37 -20.99
CA ASN A 267 -21.61 -18.84 -21.48
C ASN A 267 -22.01 -20.23 -20.94
N GLN A 268 -21.10 -20.93 -20.23
CA GLN A 268 -21.40 -22.25 -19.68
C GLN A 268 -22.15 -22.18 -18.33
N LEU A 269 -22.23 -21.00 -17.71
CA LEU A 269 -22.89 -20.78 -16.43
C LEU A 269 -23.87 -19.59 -16.53
N LYS A 270 -25.11 -19.76 -16.05
CA LYS A 270 -26.18 -18.75 -16.21
C LYS A 270 -26.06 -17.53 -15.29
N ASN A 271 -25.49 -17.69 -14.09
CA ASN A 271 -25.40 -16.63 -13.09
C ASN A 271 -23.98 -16.07 -12.97
N VAL A 272 -23.31 -15.91 -14.11
CA VAL A 272 -21.97 -15.31 -14.18
C VAL A 272 -22.04 -14.09 -15.08
N VAL A 273 -21.61 -12.95 -14.56
CA VAL A 273 -21.66 -11.65 -15.23
C VAL A 273 -20.24 -11.14 -15.38
N ARG A 274 -19.84 -10.82 -16.61
CA ARG A 274 -18.60 -10.10 -16.86
C ARG A 274 -18.85 -8.60 -16.77
N ILE A 275 -18.10 -7.91 -15.93
CA ILE A 275 -18.02 -6.44 -15.91
C ILE A 275 -17.05 -6.03 -17.01
N THR A 276 -17.44 -5.07 -17.85
CA THR A 276 -16.60 -4.58 -18.95
C THR A 276 -15.85 -3.31 -18.57
N ASP A 277 -14.78 -2.99 -19.29
CA ASP A 277 -14.05 -1.72 -19.13
C ASP A 277 -14.97 -0.51 -19.34
N LYS A 278 -15.92 -0.63 -20.28
CA LYS A 278 -16.90 0.42 -20.52
C LYS A 278 -17.78 0.66 -19.28
N ASP A 279 -18.26 -0.41 -18.66
CA ASP A 279 -19.09 -0.29 -17.44
C ASP A 279 -18.34 0.45 -16.33
N LEU A 280 -17.07 0.11 -16.11
CA LEU A 280 -16.24 0.75 -15.09
C LEU A 280 -15.85 2.19 -15.44
N LEU A 281 -15.49 2.49 -16.69
CA LEU A 281 -15.12 3.84 -17.11
C LEU A 281 -16.33 4.78 -17.08
N ASP A 282 -17.50 4.33 -17.55
CA ASP A 282 -18.74 5.11 -17.47
C ASP A 282 -19.15 5.31 -16.01
N PHE A 283 -19.01 4.28 -15.16
CA PHE A 283 -19.23 4.41 -13.73
C PHE A 283 -18.28 5.42 -13.09
N TYR A 284 -16.98 5.29 -13.34
CA TYR A 284 -15.95 6.18 -12.80
C TYR A 284 -16.24 7.64 -13.13
N LYS A 285 -16.45 7.95 -14.42
CA LYS A 285 -16.75 9.31 -14.89
C LYS A 285 -17.99 9.89 -14.22
N ASN A 286 -19.05 9.10 -14.09
CA ASN A 286 -20.33 9.57 -13.55
C ASN A 286 -20.39 9.63 -12.01
N ASN A 287 -19.47 8.96 -11.31
CA ASN A 287 -19.53 8.80 -9.85
C ASN A 287 -18.24 9.27 -9.15
N LYS A 288 -17.32 9.90 -9.87
CA LYS A 288 -16.00 10.31 -9.37
C LYS A 288 -16.03 11.05 -8.02
N SER A 289 -17.03 11.91 -7.79
CA SER A 289 -17.17 12.69 -6.55
C SER A 289 -17.45 11.86 -5.30
N ILE A 290 -17.93 10.61 -5.46
CA ILE A 290 -18.24 9.69 -4.36
C ILE A 290 -17.27 8.50 -4.29
N LEU A 291 -16.28 8.44 -5.20
CA LEU A 291 -15.25 7.42 -5.16
C LEU A 291 -14.15 7.78 -4.13
N PRO A 292 -13.53 6.78 -3.49
CA PRO A 292 -12.44 7.02 -2.57
C PRO A 292 -11.23 7.64 -3.29
N ALA A 293 -10.55 8.57 -2.60
CA ALA A 293 -9.36 9.24 -3.13
C ALA A 293 -8.24 8.25 -3.51
N SER A 294 -8.22 7.05 -2.92
CA SER A 294 -7.29 5.99 -3.30
C SER A 294 -7.40 5.57 -4.77
N ILE A 295 -8.55 5.79 -5.42
CA ILE A 295 -8.77 5.54 -6.84
C ILE A 295 -8.55 6.80 -7.68
N THR A 296 -8.89 7.99 -7.18
CA THR A 296 -8.89 9.21 -8.01
C THR A 296 -7.56 9.96 -8.03
N GLN A 297 -6.67 9.72 -7.07
CA GLN A 297 -5.38 10.44 -6.94
C GLN A 297 -4.34 10.10 -8.02
N TRP A 298 -4.63 9.12 -8.88
CA TRP A 298 -3.71 8.65 -9.92
C TRP A 298 -3.76 9.45 -11.22
N GLU A 299 -4.81 10.25 -11.44
CA GLU A 299 -5.11 10.78 -12.78
C GLU A 299 -3.96 11.58 -13.39
N ASP A 300 -3.27 12.45 -12.64
CA ASP A 300 -2.13 13.19 -13.21
C ASP A 300 -0.81 12.38 -13.27
N LEU A 301 -0.84 11.08 -12.93
CA LEU A 301 0.27 10.15 -13.21
C LEU A 301 0.05 9.38 -14.51
N PHE A 302 -1.17 9.36 -15.05
CA PHE A 302 -1.52 8.58 -16.23
C PHE A 302 -1.73 9.51 -17.42
N ILE A 303 -1.10 9.20 -18.54
CA ILE A 303 -1.23 9.95 -19.78
C ILE A 303 -1.95 9.07 -20.79
N ASP A 304 -3.09 9.56 -21.26
CA ASP A 304 -3.80 8.92 -22.37
C ASP A 304 -2.92 8.94 -23.62
N VAL A 305 -2.66 7.76 -24.17
CA VAL A 305 -2.00 7.65 -25.48
C VAL A 305 -3.07 7.95 -26.54
N ILE A 306 -2.85 9.03 -27.30
CA ILE A 306 -3.69 9.44 -28.43
C ILE A 306 -3.49 8.48 -29.61
#